data_AF-A0A3C1BQY9-F1
#
_entry.id   AF-A0A3C1BQY9-F1
#
_cell.length_a   1.000
_cell.length_b   1.000
_cell.length_c   1.000
_cell.angle_alpha   90.00
_cell.angle_beta   90.00
_cell.angle_gamma   90.00
#
_symmetry.space_group_name_H-M   'P 1'
#
loop_
_entity.id
_entity.type
_entity.pdbx_description
1 polymer ?
#
loop_
_entity_poly.entity_id
_entity_poly.type
_entity_poly.pdbx_seq_one_letter_code
_entity_poly.pdbx_strand_id
1 'polypeptide(L)'
;NGENDGLPGIIADYYDKTLVIKFDSAIWLPYLDLLKGIFDELLKPECIILRLSRSIDVKKISPNIGDGAVLKGSAPKRGIIFRENGILFEAEPIHGQKTGFFLDQRDNR
;
A
#
# COMPACT_ATOMS: atom_id res chain seq x y z
N ASN A 1 -4.28 4.24 8.76
CA ASN A 1 -4.14 5.65 9.17
C ASN A 1 -3.01 5.86 10.19
N GLY A 2 -1.79 5.38 9.92
CA GLY A 2 -0.56 5.90 10.52
C GLY A 2 -0.59 6.05 12.05
N GLU A 3 -0.29 7.28 12.45
CA GLU A 3 -0.22 7.74 13.84
C GLU A 3 -1.54 7.50 14.60
N ASN A 4 -2.68 7.69 13.92
CA ASN A 4 -4.00 7.53 14.54
C ASN A 4 -4.31 6.06 14.88
N ASP A 5 -3.63 5.12 14.25
CA ASP A 5 -3.73 3.68 14.54
C ASP A 5 -2.58 3.17 15.40
N GLY A 6 -1.73 4.06 15.95
CA GLY A 6 -0.56 3.69 16.75
C GLY A 6 0.63 3.17 15.94
N LEU A 7 0.60 3.31 14.61
CA LEU A 7 1.64 2.86 13.67
C LEU A 7 2.17 4.06 12.87
N PRO A 8 2.89 5.00 13.50
CA PRO A 8 3.31 6.27 12.88
C PRO A 8 4.08 6.05 11.59
N GLY A 9 3.66 6.68 10.49
CA GLY A 9 4.28 6.51 9.18
C GLY A 9 3.98 5.20 8.43
N ILE A 10 2.96 4.42 8.84
CA ILE A 10 2.39 3.32 8.04
C ILE A 10 1.00 3.69 7.53
N ILE A 11 0.79 3.58 6.22
CA ILE A 11 -0.55 3.61 5.62
C ILE A 11 -0.80 2.24 4.98
N ALA A 12 -2.01 1.71 5.13
CA ALA A 12 -2.44 0.46 4.52
C ALA A 12 -3.84 0.67 3.93
N ASP A 13 -3.93 0.76 2.62
CA ASP A 13 -5.19 0.93 1.89
C ASP A 13 -5.52 -0.35 1.13
N TYR A 14 -6.79 -0.78 1.20
CA TYR A 14 -7.26 -2.02 0.60
C TYR A 14 -8.27 -1.73 -0.51
N TYR A 15 -7.87 -2.04 -1.75
CA TYR A 15 -8.68 -1.84 -2.95
C TYR A 15 -9.11 -3.18 -3.51
N ASP A 16 -10.41 -3.48 -3.47
CA ASP A 16 -11.01 -4.75 -3.90
C ASP A 16 -10.35 -5.98 -3.22
N LYS A 17 -9.26 -6.50 -3.80
CA LYS A 17 -8.45 -7.62 -3.27
C LYS A 17 -6.97 -7.32 -3.12
N THR A 18 -6.57 -6.08 -3.35
CA THR A 18 -5.17 -5.64 -3.32
C THR A 18 -4.92 -4.73 -2.13
N LEU A 19 -3.91 -5.08 -1.35
CA LEU A 19 -3.41 -4.25 -0.27
C LEU A 19 -2.22 -3.42 -0.75
N VAL A 20 -2.28 -2.11 -0.50
CA VAL A 20 -1.15 -1.20 -0.71
C VAL A 20 -0.65 -0.75 0.66
N ILE A 21 0.56 -1.19 1.02
CA ILE A 21 1.25 -0.78 2.24
C ILE A 21 2.21 0.34 1.86
N LYS A 22 2.07 1.50 2.48
CA LYS A 22 2.95 2.65 2.27
C LYS A 22 3.72 2.97 3.54
N PHE A 23 5.04 3.12 3.40
CA PHE A 23 5.90 3.64 4.46
C PHE A 23 6.29 5.10 4.19
N ASP A 24 6.04 5.96 5.17
CA ASP A 24 6.51 7.35 5.19
C ASP A 24 7.82 7.51 5.96
N SER A 25 8.22 6.49 6.72
CA SER A 25 9.50 6.44 7.42
C SER A 25 10.24 5.13 7.17
N ALA A 26 11.56 5.21 7.03
CA ALA A 26 12.43 4.05 6.84
C ALA A 26 12.49 3.12 8.06
N ILE A 27 12.01 3.55 9.23
CA ILE A 27 12.00 2.76 10.48
C ILE A 27 11.24 1.43 10.34
N TRP A 28 10.29 1.35 9.39
CA TRP A 28 9.48 0.17 9.15
C TRP A 28 10.09 -0.84 8.19
N LEU A 29 11.13 -0.47 7.45
CA LEU A 29 11.77 -1.36 6.48
C LEU A 29 12.27 -2.69 7.11
N PRO A 30 12.90 -2.70 8.30
CA PRO A 30 13.31 -3.96 8.94
C PRO A 30 12.15 -4.89 9.30
N TYR A 31 10.93 -4.36 9.39
CA TYR A 31 9.72 -5.09 9.78
C TYR A 31 8.83 -5.44 8.60
N LEU A 32 9.27 -5.19 7.36
CA LEU A 32 8.46 -5.37 6.16
C LEU A 32 7.90 -6.80 6.04
N ASP A 33 8.74 -7.81 6.23
CA ASP A 33 8.32 -9.21 6.11
C ASP A 33 7.34 -9.62 7.22
N LEU A 34 7.55 -9.11 8.45
CA LEU A 34 6.64 -9.32 9.57
C LEU A 34 5.27 -8.71 9.28
N LEU A 35 5.24 -7.44 8.89
CA LEU A 35 4.02 -6.71 8.57
C LEU A 35 3.28 -7.36 7.40
N LYS A 36 4.00 -7.72 6.33
CA LYS A 36 3.47 -8.48 5.21
C LYS A 36 2.78 -9.76 5.69
N GLY A 37 3.42 -10.54 6.56
CA GLY A 37 2.85 -11.77 7.12
C GLY A 37 1.55 -11.54 7.89
N ILE A 38 1.56 -10.54 8.79
CA ILE A 38 0.38 -10.16 9.59
C ILE A 38 -0.78 -9.75 8.67
N PHE A 39 -0.54 -8.86 7.71
CA PHE A 39 -1.58 -8.42 6.79
C PHE A 39 -2.09 -9.57 5.90
N ASP A 40 -1.21 -10.49 5.50
CA ASP A 40 -1.60 -11.62 4.68
C ASP A 40 -2.55 -12.58 5.41
N GLU A 41 -2.26 -12.83 6.69
CA GLU A 41 -3.09 -13.67 7.55
C GLU A 41 -4.46 -13.04 7.82
N LEU A 42 -4.48 -11.75 8.15
CA LEU A 42 -5.69 -11.04 8.57
C LEU A 42 -6.63 -10.70 7.41
N LEU A 43 -6.07 -10.20 6.30
CA LEU A 43 -6.86 -9.65 5.19
C LEU A 43 -6.96 -10.60 3.99
N LYS A 44 -6.07 -11.59 3.90
CA LYS A 44 -5.99 -12.56 2.79
C LYS A 44 -6.04 -11.90 1.39
N PRO A 45 -5.22 -10.85 1.15
CA PRO A 45 -5.16 -10.17 -0.15
C PRO A 45 -4.67 -11.12 -1.25
N GLU A 46 -5.16 -10.91 -2.48
CA GLU A 46 -4.60 -11.59 -3.66
C GLU A 46 -3.28 -10.93 -4.10
N CYS A 47 -3.10 -9.64 -3.83
CA CYS A 47 -1.90 -8.87 -4.17
C CYS A 47 -1.50 -7.92 -3.02
N ILE A 48 -0.21 -7.80 -2.76
CA ILE A 48 0.35 -6.83 -1.80
C ILE A 48 1.40 -5.99 -2.53
N ILE A 49 1.24 -4.67 -2.47
CA ILE A 49 2.15 -3.69 -3.09
C ILE A 49 2.76 -2.82 -2.01
N LEU A 50 4.07 -2.58 -2.10
CA LEU A 50 4.80 -1.64 -1.27
C LEU A 50 4.89 -0.28 -1.97
N ARG A 51 4.57 0.77 -1.23
CA ARG A 51 4.88 2.16 -1.59
C ARG A 51 5.80 2.79 -0.56
N LEU A 52 6.66 3.67 -1.02
CA LEU A 52 7.67 4.33 -0.20
C LEU A 52 7.59 5.84 -0.41
N SER A 53 7.74 6.61 0.65
CA SER A 53 8.03 8.03 0.53
C SER A 53 9.35 8.24 -0.23
N ARG A 54 9.44 9.34 -0.99
CA ARG A 54 10.63 9.73 -1.78
C ARG A 54 11.90 9.86 -0.93
N SER A 55 11.76 10.12 0.37
CA SER A 55 12.88 10.25 1.31
C SER A 55 13.49 8.90 1.73
N ILE A 56 12.84 7.78 1.41
CA ILE A 56 13.27 6.45 1.83
C ILE A 56 14.17 5.81 0.77
N ASP A 57 15.45 5.64 1.10
CA ASP A 57 16.37 4.83 0.32
C ASP A 57 16.40 3.38 0.83
N VAL A 58 15.54 2.54 0.23
CA VAL A 58 15.42 1.12 0.59
C VAL A 58 16.60 0.27 0.09
N LYS A 59 17.39 0.75 -0.87
CA LYS A 59 18.44 -0.07 -1.51
C LYS A 59 19.51 -0.55 -0.54
N LYS A 60 19.73 0.18 0.56
CA LYS A 60 20.66 -0.19 1.63
C LYS A 60 20.20 -1.39 2.46
N ILE A 61 18.90 -1.65 2.50
CA ILE A 61 18.28 -2.71 3.31
C ILE A 61 17.81 -3.87 2.42
N SER A 62 17.29 -3.56 1.24
CA SER A 62 16.80 -4.56 0.28
C SER A 62 17.05 -4.05 -1.14
N PRO A 63 18.17 -4.44 -1.77
CA PRO A 63 18.57 -3.94 -3.09
C PRO A 63 17.55 -4.20 -4.20
N ASN A 64 16.73 -5.25 -4.03
CA ASN A 64 15.76 -5.72 -5.02
C ASN A 64 14.34 -5.19 -4.76
N ILE A 65 14.13 -4.40 -3.70
CA ILE A 65 12.83 -3.82 -3.36
C ILE A 65 12.91 -2.32 -3.64
N GLY A 66 11.85 -1.77 -4.23
CA GLY A 66 11.71 -0.34 -4.55
C GLY A 66 10.30 0.15 -4.32
N ASP A 67 10.06 1.44 -4.54
CA ASP A 67 8.70 1.99 -4.59
C ASP A 67 7.90 1.31 -5.70
N GLY A 68 6.69 0.86 -5.39
CA GLY A 68 5.81 0.11 -6.29
C GLY A 68 6.10 -1.40 -6.35
N ALA A 69 6.98 -1.93 -5.49
CA ALA A 69 7.31 -3.36 -5.50
C ALA A 69 6.10 -4.23 -5.12
N VAL A 70 5.93 -5.35 -5.84
CA VAL A 70 4.95 -6.38 -5.52
C VAL A 70 5.55 -7.35 -4.50
N LEU A 71 4.97 -7.40 -3.30
CA LEU A 71 5.42 -8.27 -2.21
C LEU A 71 4.73 -9.64 -2.22
N LYS A 72 3.54 -9.72 -2.83
CA LYS A 72 2.74 -10.93 -3.00
C LYS A 72 1.88 -10.82 -4.26
N GLY A 73 1.70 -11.93 -4.97
CA GLY A 73 0.82 -12.02 -6.13
C GLY A 73 1.45 -11.39 -7.37
N SER A 74 0.61 -10.81 -8.21
CA SER A 74 1.03 -10.18 -9.47
C SER A 74 0.60 -8.72 -9.51
N ALA A 75 1.45 -7.87 -10.08
CA ALA A 75 1.09 -6.49 -10.38
C ALA A 75 -0.21 -6.44 -11.20
N PRO A 76 -1.17 -5.58 -10.85
CA PRO A 76 -2.34 -5.38 -11.69
C PRO A 76 -1.89 -4.81 -13.05
N LYS A 77 -2.44 -5.34 -14.14
CA LYS A 77 -2.07 -4.93 -15.52
C LYS A 77 -2.61 -3.55 -15.90
N ARG A 78 -3.56 -3.03 -15.13
CA ARG A 78 -4.29 -1.76 -15.24
C ARG A 78 -4.58 -1.26 -13.83
N GLY A 79 -5.24 -0.11 -13.69
CA GLY A 79 -5.73 0.31 -12.39
C GLY A 79 -6.70 -0.72 -11.78
N ILE A 80 -6.80 -0.69 -10.46
CA ILE A 80 -7.69 -1.55 -9.69
C ILE A 80 -9.05 -0.88 -9.64
N ILE A 81 -10.06 -1.55 -10.17
CA ILE A 81 -11.45 -1.11 -10.04
C ILE A 81 -11.96 -1.51 -8.66
N PHE A 82 -12.51 -0.54 -7.92
CA PHE A 82 -13.13 -0.77 -6.62
C PHE A 82 -14.43 0.03 -6.50
N ARG A 83 -15.24 -0.31 -5.49
CA ARG A 83 -16.54 0.32 -5.27
C ARG A 83 -16.53 1.15 -3.99
N GLU A 84 -17.07 2.36 -4.08
CA GLU A 84 -17.32 3.24 -2.94
C GLU A 84 -18.70 3.87 -3.10
N ASN A 85 -19.57 3.75 -2.09
CA ASN A 85 -20.93 4.30 -2.09
C ASN A 85 -21.75 3.98 -3.36
N GLY A 86 -21.55 2.79 -3.94
CA GLY A 86 -22.26 2.36 -5.14
C GLY A 86 -21.55 2.70 -6.45
N ILE A 87 -20.57 3.61 -6.44
CA ILE A 87 -19.85 4.14 -7.60
C ILE A 87 -18.56 3.35 -7.81
N LEU A 88 -18.19 3.14 -9.08
CA LEU A 88 -16.93 2.51 -9.46
C LEU A 88 -15.82 3.56 -9.62
N PHE A 89 -14.68 3.30 -9.00
CA PHE A 89 -13.47 4.09 -9.09
C PHE A 89 -12.30 3.22 -9.54
N GLU A 90 -11.24 3.86 -10.04
CA GLU A 90 -9.99 3.21 -10.43
C GLU A 90 -8.83 3.76 -9.60
N ALA A 91 -8.02 2.88 -9.01
CA ALA A 91 -6.80 3.22 -8.27
C ALA A 91 -5.56 2.76 -9.05
N GLU A 92 -4.50 3.57 -9.08
CA GLU A 92 -3.23 3.22 -9.73
C GLU A 92 -2.14 2.98 -8.66
N PRO A 93 -2.02 1.76 -8.11
CA PRO A 93 -1.27 1.51 -6.88
C PRO A 93 0.25 1.55 -7.06
N ILE A 94 0.77 1.36 -8.28
CA ILE A 94 2.21 1.25 -8.51
C ILE A 94 2.85 2.63 -8.66
N HIS A 95 2.24 3.50 -9.47
CA HIS A 95 2.82 4.80 -9.82
C HIS A 95 1.97 5.99 -9.37
N GLY A 96 0.71 5.76 -8.98
CA GLY A 96 -0.20 6.82 -8.55
C GLY A 96 0.25 7.51 -7.27
N GLN A 97 -0.33 8.67 -6.98
CA GLN A 97 -0.02 9.39 -5.75
C GLN A 97 -0.55 8.65 -4.51
N LYS A 98 0.05 8.92 -3.34
CA LYS A 98 -0.28 8.25 -2.07
C LYS A 98 -0.14 6.73 -2.21
N THR A 99 -1.25 6.01 -2.22
CA THR A 99 -1.40 4.55 -2.34
C THR A 99 -2.07 4.16 -3.66
N GLY A 100 -2.35 5.14 -4.53
CA GLY A 100 -3.02 4.96 -5.82
C GLY A 100 -4.38 5.65 -5.92
N PHE A 101 -4.95 6.11 -4.79
CA PHE A 101 -6.20 6.88 -4.74
C PHE A 101 -6.35 7.65 -3.42
N PHE A 102 -7.11 8.76 -3.43
CA PHE A 102 -7.39 9.58 -2.23
C PHE A 102 -8.64 9.10 -1.50
N LEU A 103 -8.51 8.02 -0.72
CA LEU A 103 -9.62 7.48 0.10
C LEU A 103 -10.05 8.45 1.22
N ASP A 104 -9.17 9.33 1.68
CA ASP A 104 -9.45 10.36 2.69
C ASP A 104 -10.45 11.42 2.23
N GLN A 105 -10.68 11.55 0.92
CA GLN A 105 -11.66 12.48 0.35
C GLN A 105 -13.06 11.88 0.19
N ARG A 106 -13.33 10.71 0.80
CA ARG A 106 -14.60 9.98 0.65
C ARG A 106 -15.82 10.80 1.04
N ASP A 107 -15.78 11.47 2.19
CA ASP A 107 -16.96 12.21 2.70
C ASP A 107 -17.23 13.51 1.92
N ASN A 108 -16.26 13.96 1.12
CA ASN A 108 -16.39 15.14 0.25
C ASN A 108 -16.88 14.78 -1.17
N ARG A 109 -17.06 13.49 -1.49
CA ARG A 109 -17.56 13.00 -2.78
C ARG A 109 -19.05 12.68 -2.71
#